data_AF-A0A929D3C8-F1
#
_entry.id   AF-A0A929D3C8-F1
#
_cell.length_a   1.000
_cell.length_b   1.000
_cell.length_c   1.000
_cell.angle_alpha   90.00
_cell.angle_beta   90.00
_cell.angle_gamma   90.00
#
_symmetry.space_group_name_H-M   'P 1'
#
loop_
_entity.id
_entity.type
_entity.pdbx_description
1 polymer ?
#
loop_
_entity_poly.entity_id
_entity_poly.type
_entity_poly.pdbx_seq_one_letter_code
_entity_poly.pdbx_strand_id
1 'polypeptide(L)' 'MGTFLLKFAVGKAYDISERVGCRFITVDSKQESIGFYKNSGGFKLVKKCIKKTYPTMYLDIIPVINEMESAITKRDEFS' A
#
# COMPACT_ATOMS: atom_id res chain seq x y z
N MET A 1 -5.01 -13.95 -6.26
CA MET A 1 -6.14 -13.02 -6.43
C MET A 1 -6.08 -11.81 -5.49
N GLY A 2 -5.95 -11.99 -4.16
CA GLY A 2 -5.92 -10.85 -3.21
C GLY A 2 -4.87 -9.77 -3.51
N THR A 3 -3.63 -10.15 -3.84
CA THR A 3 -2.55 -9.20 -4.17
C THR A 3 -2.88 -8.33 -5.40
N PHE A 4 -3.59 -8.86 -6.39
CA PHE A 4 -3.98 -8.09 -7.57
C PHE A 4 -5.00 -6.99 -7.21
N LEU A 5 -6.01 -7.34 -6.42
CA LEU A 5 -6.99 -6.38 -5.91
C LEU A 5 -6.33 -5.32 -5.02
N LEU A 6 -5.36 -5.72 -4.20
CA LEU A 6 -4.59 -4.78 -3.39
C LEU A 6 -3.82 -3.78 -4.26
N LYS A 7 -3.11 -4.24 -5.30
CA LYS A 7 -2.40 -3.37 -6.23
C LYS A 7 -3.35 -2.44 -6.98
N PHE A 8 -4.50 -2.95 -7.41
CA PHE A 8 -5.54 -2.14 -8.04
C PHE A 8 -6.03 -1.02 -7.10
N ALA A 9 -6.29 -1.34 -5.83
CA ALA A 9 -6.70 -0.35 -4.83
C ALA A 9 -5.62 0.71 -4.56
N VAL A 10 -4.34 0.31 -4.51
CA VAL A 10 -3.21 1.24 -4.40
C VAL A 10 -3.14 2.17 -5.61
N GLY A 11 -3.31 1.65 -6.83
CA GLY A 11 -3.37 2.47 -8.05
C GLY A 11 -4.52 3.48 -8.01
N LYS A 12 -5.69 3.09 -7.51
CA LYS A 12 -6.81 4.04 -7.31
C LYS A 12 -6.50 5.10 -6.27
N ALA A 13 -5.85 4.74 -5.18
CA ALA A 13 -5.44 5.71 -4.16
C ALA A 13 -4.39 6.71 -4.70
N TYR A 14 -3.53 6.26 -5.61
CA TYR A 14 -2.58 7.12 -6.33
C TYR A 14 -3.30 8.12 -7.26
N ASP A 15 -4.23 7.65 -8.09
CA ASP A 15 -5.02 8.55 -8.95
C ASP A 15 -5.74 9.65 -8.15
N ILE A 16 -6.17 9.31 -6.93
CA ILE A 16 -6.80 10.25 -5.99
C ILE A 16 -5.76 11.18 -5.36
N SER A 17 -4.57 10.67 -5.01
CA SER A 17 -3.52 11.49 -4.38
C SER A 17 -3.11 12.67 -5.26
N GLU A 18 -3.03 12.46 -6.57
CA GLU A 18 -2.69 13.49 -7.56
C GLU A 18 -3.73 14.62 -7.65
N ARG A 19 -4.98 14.35 -7.26
CA ARG A 19 -6.10 15.30 -7.41
C ARG A 19 -6.41 16.07 -6.13
N VAL A 20 -6.35 15.41 -4.98
CA VAL A 20 -6.85 15.96 -3.71
C VAL A 20 -5.86 15.80 -2.54
N GLY A 21 -4.71 15.17 -2.78
CA GLY A 21 -3.73 14.85 -1.73
C GLY A 21 -4.15 13.63 -0.92
N CYS A 22 -3.38 12.55 -1.03
CA CYS A 22 -3.53 11.34 -0.21
C CYS A 22 -2.15 10.74 0.01
N ARG A 23 -1.77 10.46 1.26
CA ARG A 23 -0.45 9.90 1.60
C ARG A 23 -0.52 8.50 2.17
N PHE A 24 -1.59 8.19 2.90
CA PHE A 24 -1.70 6.95 3.63
C PHE A 24 -2.96 6.19 3.24
N ILE A 25 -2.80 4.90 2.95
CA ILE A 25 -3.91 3.96 2.91
C ILE A 25 -3.93 3.24 4.25
N THR A 26 -5.08 3.21 4.92
CA THR A 26 -5.27 2.46 6.16
C THR A 26 -6.22 1.30 5.98
N VAL A 27 -5.96 0.20 6.67
CA VAL A 27 -6.86 -0.96 6.73
C VAL A 27 -7.01 -1.43 8.16
N ASP A 28 -8.24 -1.69 8.58
CA ASP A 28 -8.52 -2.44 9.81
C ASP A 28 -8.49 -3.93 9.45
N SER A 29 -7.35 -4.55 9.70
CA SER A 29 -7.07 -5.92 9.26
C SER A 29 -7.69 -6.94 10.20
N LYS A 30 -8.12 -8.09 9.68
CA LYS A 30 -8.22 -9.29 10.51
C LYS A 30 -6.84 -9.71 11.00
N GLN A 31 -6.74 -10.34 12.17
CA GLN A 31 -5.45 -10.74 12.75
C GLN A 31 -4.67 -11.68 11.81
N GLU A 32 -5.35 -12.67 11.26
CA GLU A 32 -4.79 -13.64 10.32
C GLU A 32 -4.34 -13.02 8.99
N SER A 33 -4.83 -11.82 8.66
CA SER A 33 -4.51 -11.11 7.41
C SER A 33 -3.36 -10.11 7.54
N ILE A 34 -2.81 -9.90 8.75
CA ILE A 34 -1.68 -8.97 8.96
C ILE A 34 -0.48 -9.35 8.09
N GLY A 35 -0.16 -10.64 8.03
CA GLY A 35 0.96 -11.15 7.21
C GLY A 35 0.76 -10.83 5.72
N PHE A 36 -0.47 -10.93 5.22
CA PHE A 36 -0.79 -10.58 3.84
C PHE A 36 -0.52 -9.10 3.56
N TYR A 37 -1.08 -8.18 4.34
CA TYR A 37 -0.88 -6.74 4.11
C TYR A 37 0.58 -6.31 4.29
N LYS A 38 1.28 -6.90 5.27
CA LYS A 38 2.71 -6.63 5.50
C LYS A 38 3.56 -7.09 4.31
N ASN A 39 3.38 -8.33 3.85
CA ASN A 39 4.27 -8.96 2.87
C ASN A 39 3.89 -8.62 1.42
N SER A 40 2.59 -8.54 1.12
CA SER A 40 2.10 -8.28 -0.24
C SER A 40 1.89 -6.79 -0.54
N GLY A 41 1.75 -5.96 0.48
CA GLY A 41 1.42 -4.54 0.32
C GLY A 41 2.38 -3.57 1.00
N GLY A 42 3.38 -4.04 1.75
CA GLY A 42 4.31 -3.15 2.47
C GLY A 42 3.67 -2.41 3.65
N PHE A 43 2.49 -2.82 4.11
CA PHE A 43 1.79 -2.15 5.20
C PHE A 43 2.54 -2.32 6.53
N LYS A 44 2.52 -1.27 7.33
CA LYS A 44 3.07 -1.23 8.69
C LYS A 44 1.94 -1.30 9.70
N LEU A 45 2.15 -2.10 10.75
CA LEU A 45 1.19 -2.22 11.85
C LEU A 45 1.30 -1.00 12.77
N VAL A 46 0.18 -0.40 13.11
CA VAL A 46 0.15 0.62 14.16
C VAL A 46 0.28 -0.08 15.52
N LYS A 47 1.44 0.02 16.18
CA LYS A 47 1.78 -0.75 17.40
C LYS A 47 0.69 -0.69 18.50
N LYS A 48 0.08 0.49 18.70
CA LYS A 48 -0.99 0.69 19.69
C LYS A 48 -2.29 -0.10 19.38
N CYS A 49 -2.48 -0.56 18.14
CA CYS A 49 -3.68 -1.24 17.68
C CYS A 49 -3.54 -2.77 17.64
N ILE A 50 -2.39 -3.35 17.99
CA ILE A 50 -2.14 -4.80 17.81
C ILE A 50 -3.11 -5.72 18.56
N LYS A 51 -3.64 -5.26 19.71
CA LYS A 51 -4.59 -6.04 20.53
C LYS A 51 -6.06 -5.83 20.14
N LYS A 52 -6.36 -4.99 19.14
CA LYS A 52 -7.73 -4.79 18.67
C LYS A 52 -8.20 -6.04 17.93
N THR A 53 -9.52 -6.27 17.93
CA THR A 53 -10.17 -7.30 17.10
C THR A 53 -9.81 -7.12 15.62
N TYR A 54 -9.69 -5.86 15.19
CA TYR A 54 -9.19 -5.50 13.87
C TYR A 54 -8.01 -4.52 14.00
N PRO A 55 -6.76 -5.00 13.98
CA PRO A 55 -5.61 -4.11 14.08
C PRO A 55 -5.47 -3.21 12.86
N THR A 56 -5.32 -1.91 13.11
CA THR A 56 -5.09 -0.93 12.05
C THR A 56 -3.67 -1.05 11.49
N MET A 57 -3.57 -1.16 10.18
CA MET A 57 -2.32 -1.09 9.42
C MET A 57 -2.36 0.09 8.45
N TYR A 58 -1.20 0.59 8.05
CA TYR A 58 -1.09 1.70 7.11
C TYR A 58 0.01 1.48 6.07
N LEU A 59 -0.20 1.99 4.87
CA LEU A 59 0.77 2.08 3.79
C LEU A 59 1.03 3.55 3.49
N ASP A 60 2.29 3.98 3.55
CA ASP A 60 2.72 5.25 2.95
C ASP A 60 2.87 5.02 1.45
N ILE A 61 2.09 5.72 0.63
CA ILE A 61 2.08 5.49 -0.82
C ILE A 61 3.25 6.17 -1.52
N ILE A 62 3.88 7.19 -0.92
CA ILE A 62 4.96 7.96 -1.55
C ILE A 62 6.17 7.08 -1.90
N PRO A 63 6.70 6.24 -0.99
CA PRO A 63 7.78 5.33 -1.34
C PRO A 63 7.40 4.36 -2.47
N VAL A 64 6.15 3.88 -2.49
CA VAL A 64 5.67 2.95 -3.51
C VAL A 64 5.62 3.62 -4.88
N ILE A 65 5.15 4.87 -4.93
CA ILE A 65 5.11 5.68 -6.16
C ILE A 65 6.53 5.89 -6.68
N ASN A 66 7.45 6.34 -5.82
CA ASN A 66 8.85 6.59 -6.21
C ASN A 66 9.52 5.32 -6.77
N GLU A 67 9.23 4.15 -6.20
CA GLU A 67 9.71 2.86 -6.72
C GLU A 67 9.10 2.53 -8.09
N MET A 68 7.81 2.81 -8.30
CA MET A 68 7.13 2.57 -9.57
C MET A 68 7.64 3.50 -10.68
N GLU A 69 7.81 4.78 -10.41
CA GLU A 69 8.38 5.76 -11.36
C GLU A 69 9.81 5.37 -11.74
N SER A 70 10.64 5.01 -10.75
CA SER A 70 12.02 4.55 -10.99
C SER A 70 12.07 3.28 -11.85
N ALA A 71 11.05 2.43 -11.78
CA ALA A 71 10.96 1.21 -12.59
C ALA A 71 10.49 1.47 -14.03
N ILE A 72 9.69 2.53 -14.24
CA ILE A 72 9.24 2.96 -15.57
C ILE A 72 10.40 3.59 -16.33
N THR A 73 11.11 4.55 -15.73
CA THR A 73 12.26 5.23 -16.35
C THR A 73 13.33 4.24 -16.82
N LYS A 74 13.62 3.20 -16.02
CA LYS A 74 14.57 2.16 -16.41
C LYS A 74 14.11 1.34 -17.60
N ARG A 75 12.80 1.09 -17.78
CA ARG A 75 12.32 0.33 -18.95
C ARG A 75 12.47 1.13 -20.24
N ASP A 76 12.26 2.44 -20.18
CA ASP A 76 12.38 3.32 -21.35
C ASP A 76 13.84 3.52 -21.78
N GLU A 77 14.81 3.39 -20.87
CA GLU A 77 16.26 3.42 -21.19
C GLU A 77 16.77 2.12 -21.85
N PHE A 78 16.02 1.02 -21.78
CA PHE A 78 16.39 -0.29 -22.34
C PHE A 78 15.52 -0.72 -23.53
N SER A 79 14.67 0.18 -24.06
CA SER A 79 13.82 -0.06 -25.23
C SER A 79 14.24 0.79 -26.44
#